data_AF-A0A4V3XEM3-F1
#
_entry.id   AF-A0A4V3XEM3-F1
#
_cell.length_a   1.000
_cell.length_b   1.000
_cell.length_c   1.000
_cell.angle_alpha   90.00
_cell.angle_beta   90.00
_cell.angle_gamma   90.00
#
_symmetry.space_group_name_H-M   'P 1'
#
loop_
_entity.id
_entity.type
_entity.pdbx_description
1 polymer ?
#
loop_
_entity_poly.entity_id
_entity_poly.type
_entity_poly.pdbx_seq_one_letter_code
_entity_poly.pdbx_strand_id
1 'polypeptide(L)'
;MYTRVSHVPPYDEFYETYLKPNVPVIIGPALVASWPAYQSWATPNELTNARDINWAYLRDHYGHHQVTVADCANVDAAGNQERSTRLFADVLSLSLPNYSLYIKDWHLAKSVKDPAHAFYTTPDIFQDDWMNAFYAAHTNDDFRFVYLGPRGSFTPLHRDVYTSYSWSTNVCGRKRWWLFPPEQTTLLFMPGRERREVPYDVRTADPKVFTEVARSRPVVVDQEDGETLFV
;
A
#
# COMPACT_ATOMS: atom_id res chain seq x y z
N MET A 1 -12.07 -10.88 -10.98
CA MET A 1 -13.26 -10.11 -10.55
C MET A 1 -12.98 -9.61 -9.14
N TYR A 2 -13.49 -8.45 -8.74
CA TYR A 2 -13.42 -7.97 -7.36
C TYR A 2 -14.79 -7.45 -6.94
N THR A 3 -15.02 -7.35 -5.63
CA THR A 3 -16.26 -6.80 -5.07
C THR A 3 -15.95 -5.53 -4.29
N ARG A 4 -16.90 -4.60 -4.24
CA ARG A 4 -16.86 -3.44 -3.36
C ARG A 4 -18.05 -3.51 -2.39
N VAL A 5 -17.78 -3.52 -1.10
CA VAL A 5 -18.80 -3.59 -0.03
C VAL A 5 -18.76 -2.33 0.81
N SER A 6 -19.93 -1.79 1.15
CA SER A 6 -20.06 -0.56 1.94
C SER A 6 -20.04 -0.80 3.46
N HIS A 7 -20.28 -2.02 3.89
CA HIS A 7 -20.27 -2.44 5.28
C HIS A 7 -19.09 -3.37 5.56
N VAL A 8 -18.71 -3.48 6.83
CA VAL A 8 -17.71 -4.45 7.27
C VAL A 8 -18.38 -5.82 7.32
N PRO A 9 -17.96 -6.79 6.50
CA PRO A 9 -18.52 -8.14 6.57
C PRO A 9 -18.17 -8.78 7.92
N PRO A 10 -19.03 -9.65 8.49
CA PRO A 10 -18.62 -10.54 9.57
C PRO A 10 -17.44 -11.41 9.14
N TYR A 11 -16.62 -11.85 10.10
CA TYR A 11 -15.43 -12.65 9.81
C TYR A 11 -15.73 -13.90 8.96
N ASP A 12 -16.79 -14.67 9.28
CA ASP A 12 -17.12 -15.89 8.53
C ASP A 12 -17.46 -15.61 7.06
N GLU A 13 -18.16 -14.51 6.81
CA GLU A 13 -18.47 -14.07 5.44
C GLU A 13 -17.21 -13.64 4.71
N PHE A 14 -16.35 -12.87 5.38
CA PHE A 14 -15.06 -12.46 4.83
C PHE A 14 -14.18 -13.67 4.48
N TYR A 15 -14.15 -14.65 5.38
CA TYR A 15 -13.40 -15.88 5.23
C TYR A 15 -13.86 -16.69 4.01
N GLU A 16 -15.15 -17.04 3.94
CA GLU A 16 -15.67 -17.91 2.87
C GLU A 16 -15.71 -17.20 1.50
N THR A 17 -15.91 -15.88 1.47
CA THR A 17 -16.13 -15.14 0.22
C THR A 17 -14.86 -14.55 -0.38
N TYR A 18 -13.86 -14.21 0.43
CA TYR A 18 -12.68 -13.46 -0.02
C TYR A 18 -11.36 -14.14 0.35
N LEU A 19 -11.13 -14.40 1.64
CA LEU A 19 -9.86 -14.93 2.13
C LEU A 19 -9.57 -16.35 1.63
N LYS A 20 -10.53 -17.27 1.79
CA LYS A 20 -10.38 -18.67 1.35
C LYS A 20 -10.31 -18.83 -0.17
N PRO A 21 -11.17 -18.18 -0.99
CA PRO A 21 -11.10 -18.30 -2.45
C PRO A 21 -10.04 -17.41 -3.10
N ASN A 22 -9.29 -16.61 -2.33
CA ASN A 22 -8.30 -15.66 -2.83
C ASN A 22 -8.91 -14.65 -3.83
N VAL A 23 -9.94 -13.94 -3.39
CA VAL A 23 -10.66 -12.95 -4.20
C VAL A 23 -10.52 -11.56 -3.58
N PRO A 24 -9.97 -10.57 -4.32
CA PRO A 24 -9.84 -9.22 -3.81
C PRO A 24 -11.19 -8.57 -3.48
N VAL A 25 -11.20 -7.77 -2.41
CA VAL A 25 -12.38 -6.99 -1.99
C VAL A 25 -11.97 -5.59 -1.55
N ILE A 26 -12.77 -4.59 -1.95
CA ILE A 26 -12.74 -3.26 -1.36
C ILE A 26 -13.82 -3.16 -0.29
N ILE A 27 -13.43 -2.74 0.90
CA ILE A 27 -14.32 -2.48 2.04
C ILE A 27 -14.34 -0.97 2.28
N GLY A 28 -15.55 -0.42 2.43
CA GLY A 28 -15.77 1.01 2.60
C GLY A 28 -15.22 1.60 3.91
N PRO A 29 -15.30 2.94 4.05
CA PRO A 29 -14.67 3.70 5.15
C PRO A 29 -15.18 3.34 6.55
N ALA A 30 -16.33 2.66 6.66
CA ALA A 30 -16.84 2.16 7.94
C ALA A 30 -15.82 1.26 8.67
N LEU A 31 -14.96 0.54 7.94
CA LEU A 31 -13.94 -0.33 8.51
C LEU A 31 -12.90 0.44 9.36
N VAL A 32 -12.62 1.69 8.98
CA VAL A 32 -11.50 2.48 9.53
C VAL A 32 -11.97 3.77 10.19
N ALA A 33 -13.29 3.94 10.34
CA ALA A 33 -13.90 5.15 10.87
C ALA A 33 -13.41 5.53 12.28
N SER A 34 -13.00 4.54 13.08
CA SER A 34 -12.49 4.71 14.44
C SER A 34 -10.99 5.03 14.50
N TRP A 35 -10.25 4.95 13.40
CA TRP A 35 -8.79 5.11 13.42
C TRP A 35 -8.39 6.58 13.58
N PRO A 36 -7.47 6.90 14.52
CA PRO A 36 -6.88 8.22 14.61
C PRO A 36 -6.22 8.67 13.30
N ALA A 37 -5.59 7.75 12.56
CA ALA A 37 -5.03 8.04 11.25
C ALA A 37 -6.09 8.52 10.25
N TYR A 38 -7.23 7.84 10.18
CA TYR A 38 -8.32 8.22 9.27
C TYR A 38 -8.91 9.58 9.66
N GLN A 39 -9.07 9.83 10.96
CA GLN A 39 -9.67 11.06 11.47
C GLN A 39 -8.74 12.28 11.38
N SER A 40 -7.43 12.10 11.61
CA SER A 40 -6.50 13.22 11.83
C SER A 40 -5.46 13.43 10.73
N TRP A 41 -5.07 12.40 9.98
CA TRP A 41 -4.06 12.55 8.93
C TRP A 41 -4.58 13.27 7.68
N ALA A 42 -5.90 13.27 7.49
CA ALA A 42 -6.54 13.98 6.40
C ALA A 42 -7.85 14.60 6.86
N THR A 43 -8.17 15.79 6.37
CA THR A 43 -9.39 16.54 6.69
C THR A 43 -10.33 16.55 5.48
N PRO A 44 -11.66 16.49 5.68
CA PRO A 44 -12.61 16.67 4.58
C PRO A 44 -12.40 18.00 3.85
N ASN A 45 -12.49 17.96 2.53
CA ASN A 45 -12.50 19.14 1.65
C ASN A 45 -13.90 19.25 1.01
N GLU A 46 -14.69 20.22 1.49
CA GLU A 46 -16.07 20.45 1.05
C GLU A 46 -16.19 20.87 -0.43
N LEU A 47 -15.11 21.39 -1.04
CA LEU A 47 -15.13 21.82 -2.43
C LEU A 47 -14.95 20.65 -3.40
N THR A 48 -14.17 19.65 -3.01
CA THR A 48 -13.79 18.52 -3.87
C THR A 48 -14.52 17.22 -3.53
N ASN A 49 -15.28 17.20 -2.42
CA ASN A 49 -15.84 15.98 -1.82
C ASN A 49 -14.77 14.89 -1.60
N ALA A 50 -13.53 15.30 -1.35
CA ALA A 50 -12.39 14.42 -1.07
C ALA A 50 -11.79 14.76 0.30
N ARG A 51 -10.69 14.09 0.66
CA ARG A 51 -9.89 14.42 1.84
C ARG A 51 -8.56 15.02 1.40
N ASP A 52 -8.11 16.05 2.11
CA ASP A 52 -6.78 16.64 1.96
C ASP A 52 -5.88 16.25 3.13
N ILE A 53 -4.60 16.05 2.83
CA ILE A 53 -3.61 15.69 3.86
C ILE A 53 -3.47 16.83 4.87
N ASN A 54 -3.58 16.49 6.15
CA ASN A 54 -3.33 17.40 7.27
C ASN A 54 -1.83 17.46 7.57
N TRP A 55 -1.10 18.25 6.76
CA TRP A 55 0.35 18.40 6.88
C TRP A 55 0.80 18.93 8.24
N ALA A 56 0.00 19.80 8.87
CA ALA A 56 0.31 20.35 10.19
C ALA A 56 0.32 19.25 11.25
N TYR A 57 -0.74 18.43 11.29
CA TYR A 57 -0.83 17.29 12.22
C TYR A 57 0.31 16.29 12.00
N LEU A 58 0.52 15.88 10.74
CA LEU A 58 1.56 14.92 10.40
C LEU A 58 2.96 15.42 10.80
N ARG A 59 3.27 16.69 10.52
CA ARG A 59 4.56 17.29 10.90
C ARG A 59 4.73 17.36 12.42
N ASP A 60 3.70 17.78 13.14
CA ASP A 60 3.75 17.93 14.60
C ASP A 60 3.93 16.58 15.30
N HIS A 61 3.14 15.59 14.91
CA HIS A 61 3.11 14.28 15.59
C HIS A 61 4.24 13.36 15.14
N TYR A 62 4.62 13.39 13.86
CA TYR A 62 5.57 12.42 13.30
C TYR A 62 6.82 13.04 12.70
N GLY A 63 6.99 14.37 12.70
CA GLY A 63 8.10 15.04 12.02
C GLY A 63 9.49 14.59 12.48
N HIS A 64 9.59 14.13 13.73
CA HIS A 64 10.82 13.62 14.34
C HIS A 64 11.15 12.16 13.97
N HIS A 65 10.25 11.44 13.30
CA HIS A 65 10.50 10.06 12.88
C HIS A 65 11.47 10.02 11.71
N GLN A 66 12.31 8.98 11.70
CA GLN A 66 13.08 8.62 10.53
C GLN A 66 12.19 7.81 9.56
N VAL A 67 12.22 8.21 8.30
CA VAL A 67 11.45 7.60 7.21
C VAL A 67 12.39 7.16 6.09
N THR A 68 12.04 6.05 5.44
CA THR A 68 12.69 5.63 4.20
C THR A 68 12.01 6.34 3.02
N VAL A 69 12.83 7.00 2.21
CA VAL A 69 12.39 7.77 1.05
C VAL A 69 13.01 7.18 -0.20
N ALA A 70 12.18 6.85 -1.18
CA ALA A 70 12.57 6.50 -2.53
C ALA A 70 12.48 7.75 -3.43
N ASP A 71 13.52 8.02 -4.21
CA ASP A 71 13.47 9.07 -5.23
C ASP A 71 12.96 8.50 -6.56
N CYS A 72 11.72 8.80 -6.91
CA CYS A 72 11.11 8.29 -8.14
C CYS A 72 11.66 8.95 -9.41
N ALA A 73 12.45 10.02 -9.32
CA ALA A 73 13.13 10.61 -10.47
C ALA A 73 14.49 9.97 -10.76
N ASN A 74 15.11 9.33 -9.76
CA ASN A 74 16.43 8.71 -9.86
C ASN A 74 16.30 7.18 -9.75
N VAL A 75 16.14 6.55 -10.92
CA VAL A 75 15.98 5.11 -11.08
C VAL A 75 17.20 4.56 -11.82
N ASP A 76 17.83 3.52 -11.28
CA ASP A 76 18.96 2.87 -11.93
C ASP A 76 18.53 2.04 -13.17
N ALA A 77 19.50 1.52 -13.91
CA ALA A 77 19.25 0.73 -15.11
C ALA A 77 18.45 -0.58 -14.86
N ALA A 78 18.36 -1.03 -13.60
CA ALA A 78 17.61 -2.20 -13.19
C ALA A 78 16.21 -1.83 -12.61
N GLY A 79 15.84 -0.56 -12.63
CA GLY A 79 14.57 -0.09 -12.07
C GLY A 79 14.63 0.21 -10.58
N ASN A 80 15.77 0.10 -9.90
CA ASN A 80 15.82 0.40 -8.47
C ASN A 80 15.79 1.90 -8.24
N GLN A 81 14.89 2.33 -7.37
CA GLN A 81 14.83 3.70 -6.87
C GLN A 81 15.94 3.90 -5.84
N GLU A 82 16.67 5.02 -5.93
CA GLU A 82 17.60 5.41 -4.86
C GLU A 82 16.82 5.60 -3.55
N ARG A 83 17.31 4.99 -2.47
CA ARG A 83 16.68 5.07 -1.15
C ARG A 83 17.61 5.75 -0.15
N SER A 84 17.03 6.64 0.65
CA SER A 84 17.71 7.27 1.78
C SER A 84 16.83 7.26 3.02
N THR A 85 17.45 7.33 4.19
CA THR A 85 16.74 7.57 5.45
C THR A 85 16.83 9.05 5.81
N ARG A 86 15.70 9.68 6.10
CA ARG A 86 15.61 11.11 6.41
C ARG A 86 14.63 11.36 7.55
N LEU A 87 14.72 12.50 8.22
CA LEU A 87 13.64 12.94 9.12
C LEU A 87 12.39 13.26 8.29
N PHE A 88 11.23 12.87 8.79
CA PHE A 88 9.97 13.14 8.11
C PHE A 88 9.74 14.63 7.86
N ALA A 89 10.05 15.48 8.85
CA ALA A 89 9.95 16.93 8.72
C ALA A 89 10.83 17.50 7.58
N ASP A 90 12.02 16.92 7.35
CA ASP A 90 12.91 17.33 6.27
C ASP A 90 12.31 16.95 4.91
N VAL A 91 11.74 15.75 4.81
CA VAL A 91 11.04 15.31 3.59
C VAL A 91 9.90 16.26 3.28
N LEU A 92 9.05 16.59 4.26
CA LEU A 92 7.93 17.53 4.07
C LEU A 92 8.38 18.92 3.62
N SER A 93 9.55 19.36 4.08
CA SER A 93 10.13 20.66 3.70
C SER A 93 10.70 20.63 2.27
N LEU A 94 11.19 19.47 1.82
CA LEU A 94 11.74 19.27 0.47
C LEU A 94 10.65 18.95 -0.57
N SER A 95 9.60 18.24 -0.19
CA SER A 95 8.54 17.77 -1.09
C SER A 95 7.50 18.84 -1.44
N LEU A 96 7.50 19.96 -0.72
CA LEU A 96 6.79 21.18 -1.09
C LEU A 96 7.72 22.12 -1.88
N PRO A 97 8.50 21.61 -2.86
CA PRO A 97 8.03 21.49 -4.25
C PRO A 97 8.57 20.27 -5.04
N ASN A 98 9.31 19.35 -4.42
CA ASN A 98 9.88 18.18 -5.11
C ASN A 98 8.88 17.03 -5.21
N TYR A 99 8.20 16.94 -6.35
CA TYR A 99 7.20 15.91 -6.69
C TYR A 99 7.77 14.49 -6.93
N SER A 100 9.03 14.20 -6.59
CA SER A 100 9.63 12.87 -6.84
C SER A 100 9.84 12.01 -5.59
N LEU A 101 9.78 12.57 -4.39
CA LEU A 101 10.08 11.83 -3.16
C LEU A 101 8.87 11.01 -2.69
N TYR A 102 9.05 9.69 -2.57
CA TYR A 102 8.05 8.75 -2.11
C TYR A 102 8.49 8.13 -0.78
N ILE A 103 7.80 8.46 0.31
CA ILE A 103 7.98 7.78 1.59
C ILE A 103 7.40 6.38 1.45
N LYS A 104 8.27 5.38 1.55
CA LYS A 104 7.96 4.01 1.21
C LYS A 104 8.47 3.09 2.30
N ASP A 105 7.65 2.10 2.67
CA ASP A 105 8.00 1.08 3.66
C ASP A 105 8.30 1.70 5.04
N TRP A 106 7.55 2.75 5.43
CA TRP A 106 7.75 3.39 6.73
C TRP A 106 7.13 2.56 7.85
N HIS A 107 7.99 1.95 8.67
CA HIS A 107 7.65 1.15 9.85
C HIS A 107 7.15 2.00 11.04
N LEU A 108 6.11 2.83 10.83
CA LEU A 108 5.57 3.70 11.87
C LEU A 108 5.05 2.90 13.07
N ALA A 109 4.35 1.79 12.82
CA ALA A 109 3.77 0.94 13.86
C ALA A 109 4.81 0.25 14.76
N LYS A 110 6.06 0.12 14.30
CA LYS A 110 7.21 -0.33 15.11
C LYS A 110 7.83 0.79 15.94
N SER A 111 7.80 2.02 15.42
CA SER A 111 8.31 3.20 16.12
C SER A 111 7.35 3.73 17.19
N VAL A 112 6.05 3.59 17.01
CA VAL A 112 5.01 3.97 17.99
C VAL A 112 4.72 2.78 18.91
N LYS A 113 5.39 2.73 20.07
CA LYS A 113 5.26 1.62 21.03
C LYS A 113 4.15 1.81 22.06
N ASP A 114 3.76 3.04 22.32
CA ASP A 114 2.71 3.36 23.29
C ASP A 114 1.32 3.20 22.65
N PRO A 115 0.47 2.28 23.14
CA PRO A 115 -0.88 2.09 22.63
C PRO A 115 -1.74 3.37 22.69
N ALA A 116 -1.47 4.29 23.62
CA ALA A 116 -2.18 5.57 23.69
C ALA A 116 -1.93 6.45 22.45
N HIS A 117 -0.84 6.21 21.73
CA HIS A 117 -0.46 6.92 20.52
C HIS A 117 -0.68 6.09 19.24
N ALA A 118 -1.36 4.93 19.34
CA ALA A 118 -1.66 4.09 18.20
C ALA A 118 -2.50 4.87 17.16
N PHE A 119 -2.05 4.86 15.91
CA PHE A 119 -2.73 5.57 14.82
C PHE A 119 -3.80 4.70 14.14
N TYR A 120 -3.79 3.39 14.39
CA TYR A 120 -4.79 2.45 13.91
C TYR A 120 -4.83 1.23 14.82
N THR A 121 -5.89 0.43 14.65
CA THR A 121 -6.01 -0.91 15.21
C THR A 121 -6.31 -1.89 14.09
N THR A 122 -5.73 -3.10 14.13
CA THR A 122 -6.05 -4.14 13.16
C THR A 122 -7.55 -4.46 13.22
N PRO A 123 -8.30 -4.36 12.11
CA PRO A 123 -9.72 -4.72 12.08
C PRO A 123 -9.93 -6.20 12.40
N ASP A 124 -11.07 -6.54 13.02
CA ASP A 124 -11.39 -7.91 13.45
C ASP A 124 -11.28 -8.95 12.33
N ILE A 125 -11.72 -8.57 11.13
CA ILE A 125 -11.66 -9.43 9.93
C ILE A 125 -10.22 -9.76 9.47
N PHE A 126 -9.21 -9.03 9.95
CA PHE A 126 -7.81 -9.20 9.61
C PHE A 126 -6.96 -9.70 10.79
N GLN A 127 -7.58 -10.19 11.87
CA GLN A 127 -6.87 -10.63 13.07
C GLN A 127 -6.09 -11.94 12.89
N ASP A 128 -6.35 -12.73 11.83
CA ASP A 128 -5.53 -13.89 11.48
C ASP A 128 -4.20 -13.52 10.81
N ASP A 129 -3.55 -12.49 11.34
CA ASP A 129 -2.25 -12.02 10.92
C ASP A 129 -1.14 -12.80 11.63
N TRP A 130 -1.05 -14.09 11.30
CA TRP A 130 -0.01 -14.98 11.81
C TRP A 130 1.40 -14.46 11.53
N MET A 131 1.59 -13.72 10.43
CA MET A 131 2.89 -13.17 10.06
C MET A 131 3.31 -12.07 11.03
N ASN A 132 2.49 -11.03 11.25
CA ASN A 132 2.83 -10.00 12.24
C ASN A 132 2.78 -10.52 13.67
N ALA A 133 1.93 -11.50 14.01
CA ALA A 133 1.94 -12.14 15.32
C ALA A 133 3.29 -12.84 15.59
N PHE A 134 3.81 -13.59 14.61
CA PHE A 134 5.13 -14.21 14.71
C PHE A 134 6.24 -13.14 14.85
N TYR A 135 6.21 -12.12 13.99
CA TYR A 135 7.24 -11.09 13.96
C TYR A 135 7.28 -10.25 15.23
N ALA A 136 6.13 -9.89 15.79
CA ALA A 136 6.03 -9.18 17.06
C ALA A 136 6.56 -10.01 18.24
N ALA A 137 6.39 -11.33 18.22
CA ALA A 137 6.82 -12.22 19.29
C ALA A 137 8.31 -12.63 19.20
N HIS A 138 8.89 -12.68 17.99
CA HIS A 138 10.20 -13.31 17.77
C HIS A 138 11.24 -12.39 17.11
N THR A 139 10.86 -11.19 16.68
CA THR A 139 11.74 -10.27 15.96
C THR A 139 11.57 -8.84 16.46
N ASN A 140 12.42 -7.93 15.97
CA ASN A 140 12.25 -6.49 16.17
C ASN A 140 11.67 -5.84 14.91
N ASP A 141 10.94 -6.57 14.05
CA ASP A 141 10.45 -6.07 12.78
C ASP A 141 8.96 -6.31 12.59
N ASP A 142 8.38 -5.69 11.56
CA ASP A 142 6.97 -5.83 11.21
C ASP A 142 6.69 -5.65 9.72
N PHE A 143 5.55 -6.17 9.26
CA PHE A 143 5.03 -5.99 7.92
C PHE A 143 3.85 -5.02 7.93
N ARG A 144 4.07 -3.84 8.52
CA ARG A 144 3.05 -2.80 8.69
C ARG A 144 3.67 -1.48 8.27
N PHE A 145 3.26 -1.00 7.10
CA PHE A 145 3.94 0.09 6.42
C PHE A 145 3.02 1.28 6.19
N VAL A 146 3.55 2.47 6.37
CA VAL A 146 2.93 3.71 5.91
C VAL A 146 3.60 4.13 4.60
N TYR A 147 2.76 4.53 3.64
CA TYR A 147 3.19 5.07 2.35
C TYR A 147 2.65 6.48 2.20
N LEU A 148 3.50 7.41 1.77
CA LEU A 148 3.11 8.79 1.52
C LEU A 148 3.91 9.33 0.35
N GLY A 149 3.23 9.76 -0.71
CA GLY A 149 3.90 10.24 -1.90
C GLY A 149 3.03 11.19 -2.71
N PRO A 150 3.66 11.95 -3.61
CA PRO A 150 2.95 12.81 -4.55
C PRO A 150 2.19 11.96 -5.58
N ARG A 151 1.27 12.62 -6.30
CA ARG A 151 0.60 12.04 -7.46
C ARG A 151 1.64 11.48 -8.44
N GLY A 152 1.42 10.24 -8.88
CA GLY A 152 2.30 9.57 -9.84
C GLY A 152 3.37 8.69 -9.20
N SER A 153 3.60 8.81 -7.88
CA SER A 153 4.35 7.79 -7.14
C SER A 153 3.67 6.42 -7.31
N PHE A 154 4.47 5.36 -7.42
CA PHE A 154 3.97 4.01 -7.61
C PHE A 154 4.92 2.98 -7.02
N THR A 155 4.38 1.78 -6.81
CA THR A 155 5.16 0.60 -6.42
C THR A 155 5.22 -0.34 -7.63
N PRO A 156 6.41 -0.84 -8.00
CA PRO A 156 6.59 -1.78 -9.10
C PRO A 156 5.74 -3.03 -8.94
N LEU A 157 5.50 -3.75 -10.04
CA LEU A 157 4.81 -5.03 -9.99
C LEU A 157 5.60 -6.02 -9.12
N HIS A 158 4.92 -6.63 -8.16
CA HIS A 158 5.49 -7.60 -7.25
C HIS A 158 4.40 -8.56 -6.76
N ARG A 159 4.83 -9.56 -6.00
CA ARG A 159 4.00 -10.35 -5.09
C ARG A 159 4.51 -10.10 -3.69
N ASP A 160 3.62 -10.15 -2.71
CA ASP A 160 4.00 -9.93 -1.33
C ASP A 160 4.92 -11.03 -0.79
N VAL A 161 5.59 -10.71 0.31
CA VAL A 161 6.57 -11.57 0.96
C VAL A 161 5.87 -12.87 1.38
N TYR A 162 6.54 -14.00 1.15
CA TYR A 162 5.96 -15.35 1.33
C TYR A 162 4.68 -15.63 0.54
N THR A 163 4.38 -14.83 -0.49
CA THR A 163 3.11 -14.91 -1.23
C THR A 163 1.90 -14.82 -0.30
N SER A 164 2.02 -14.03 0.78
CA SER A 164 0.94 -13.79 1.73
C SER A 164 -0.15 -12.92 1.11
N TYR A 165 -1.31 -12.92 1.76
CA TYR A 165 -2.28 -11.85 1.59
C TYR A 165 -1.75 -10.52 2.14
N SER A 166 -2.37 -9.44 1.71
CA SER A 166 -2.12 -8.09 2.17
C SER A 166 -3.42 -7.29 2.22
N TRP A 167 -3.47 -6.30 3.11
CA TRP A 167 -4.54 -5.32 3.11
C TRP A 167 -3.95 -3.90 3.17
N SER A 168 -4.54 -2.99 2.41
CA SER A 168 -4.08 -1.61 2.29
C SER A 168 -5.26 -0.67 2.46
N THR A 169 -5.21 0.18 3.49
CA THR A 169 -6.17 1.28 3.65
C THR A 169 -5.62 2.56 3.03
N ASN A 170 -6.40 3.17 2.14
CA ASN A 170 -6.05 4.44 1.53
C ASN A 170 -6.66 5.60 2.34
N VAL A 171 -5.87 6.22 3.22
CA VAL A 171 -6.37 7.29 4.11
C VAL A 171 -6.72 8.58 3.35
N CYS A 172 -5.98 8.88 2.27
CA CYS A 172 -6.13 10.13 1.53
C CYS A 172 -5.68 9.97 0.08
N GLY A 173 -6.36 10.65 -0.85
CA GLY A 173 -6.07 10.58 -2.27
C GLY A 173 -6.68 9.34 -2.94
N ARG A 174 -6.15 8.95 -4.09
CA ARG A 174 -6.67 7.84 -4.91
C ARG A 174 -5.54 6.98 -5.44
N LYS A 175 -5.66 5.67 -5.29
CA LYS A 175 -4.65 4.70 -5.76
C LYS A 175 -5.24 3.76 -6.80
N ARG A 176 -4.55 3.58 -7.93
CA ARG A 176 -4.91 2.57 -8.93
C ARG A 176 -4.03 1.33 -8.76
N TRP A 177 -4.67 0.17 -8.75
CA TRP A 177 -4.03 -1.14 -8.63
C TRP A 177 -4.23 -1.95 -9.91
N TRP A 178 -3.20 -2.69 -10.29
CA TRP A 178 -3.25 -3.71 -11.35
C TRP A 178 -2.98 -5.06 -10.71
N LEU A 179 -4.06 -5.80 -10.45
CA LEU A 179 -4.00 -7.08 -9.75
C LEU A 179 -4.04 -8.22 -10.79
N PHE A 180 -3.07 -9.12 -10.72
CA PHE A 180 -2.97 -10.25 -11.62
C PHE A 180 -3.33 -11.53 -10.87
N PRO A 181 -4.39 -12.25 -11.28
CA PRO A 181 -4.71 -13.55 -10.71
C PRO A 181 -3.50 -14.50 -10.79
N PRO A 182 -3.27 -15.35 -9.77
CA PRO A 182 -2.11 -16.25 -9.72
C PRO A 182 -1.95 -17.13 -10.96
N GLU A 183 -3.05 -17.51 -11.62
CA GLU A 183 -3.07 -18.32 -12.84
C GLU A 183 -2.41 -17.61 -14.04
N GLN A 184 -2.34 -16.29 -14.00
CA GLN A 184 -1.73 -15.46 -15.05
C GLN A 184 -0.26 -15.14 -14.80
N THR A 185 0.32 -15.59 -13.68
CA THR A 185 1.70 -15.30 -13.29
C THR A 185 2.72 -15.60 -14.39
N THR A 186 2.53 -16.70 -15.12
CA THR A 186 3.46 -17.11 -16.19
C THR A 186 3.45 -16.17 -17.40
N LEU A 187 2.36 -15.45 -17.63
CA LEU A 187 2.25 -14.46 -18.70
C LEU A 187 3.07 -13.19 -18.41
N LEU A 188 3.50 -13.01 -17.16
CA LEU A 188 4.22 -11.83 -16.70
C LEU A 188 5.74 -12.04 -16.70
N PHE A 189 6.22 -13.26 -16.97
CA PHE A 189 7.66 -13.53 -16.95
C PHE A 189 8.35 -13.12 -18.24
N MET A 190 9.61 -12.67 -18.09
CA MET A 190 10.53 -12.59 -19.21
C MET A 190 10.88 -14.01 -19.69
N PRO A 191 10.77 -14.33 -21.00
CA PRO A 191 11.13 -15.64 -21.53
C PRO A 191 12.57 -16.03 -21.18
N GLY A 192 12.78 -17.25 -20.68
CA GLY A 192 14.09 -17.76 -20.27
C GLY A 192 14.62 -17.24 -18.93
N ARG A 193 13.87 -16.37 -18.24
CA ARG A 193 14.14 -15.89 -16.86
C ARG A 193 12.93 -16.07 -15.96
N GLU A 194 12.17 -17.14 -16.20
CA GLU A 194 10.94 -17.45 -15.49
C GLU A 194 11.19 -17.48 -13.97
N ARG A 195 10.23 -16.94 -13.19
CA ARG A 195 10.28 -16.82 -11.72
C ARG A 195 11.30 -15.82 -11.15
N ARG A 196 12.06 -15.10 -11.99
CA ARG A 196 13.06 -14.12 -11.52
C ARG A 196 12.74 -12.68 -11.93
N GLU A 197 12.04 -12.50 -13.05
CA GLU A 197 11.89 -11.18 -13.66
C GLU A 197 10.48 -10.98 -14.23
N VAL A 198 9.84 -9.92 -13.76
CA VAL A 198 8.53 -9.41 -14.21
C VAL A 198 8.70 -7.94 -14.64
N PRO A 199 7.76 -7.36 -15.41
CA PRO A 199 7.84 -5.95 -15.77
C PRO A 199 7.93 -5.08 -14.51
N TYR A 200 8.90 -4.16 -14.50
CA TYR A 200 8.99 -3.17 -13.43
C TYR A 200 7.71 -2.32 -13.33
N ASP A 201 7.27 -1.80 -14.48
CA ASP A 201 5.99 -1.13 -14.64
C ASP A 201 5.17 -1.85 -15.72
N VAL A 202 4.11 -2.53 -15.31
CA VAL A 202 3.26 -3.30 -16.21
C VAL A 202 2.49 -2.44 -17.22
N ARG A 203 2.34 -1.13 -16.94
CA ARG A 203 1.64 -0.18 -17.83
C ARG A 203 2.46 0.13 -19.08
N THR A 204 3.78 -0.01 -18.99
CA THR A 204 4.75 0.34 -20.02
C THR A 204 5.67 -0.83 -20.35
N ALA A 205 5.26 -2.07 -20.05
CA ALA A 205 6.05 -3.27 -20.32
C ALA A 205 6.34 -3.39 -21.82
N ASP A 206 7.61 -3.58 -22.20
CA ASP A 206 7.99 -3.78 -23.60
C ASP A 206 7.52 -5.16 -24.06
N PRO A 207 6.59 -5.25 -25.04
CA PRO A 207 6.09 -6.53 -25.53
C PRO A 207 7.15 -7.36 -26.28
N LYS A 208 8.30 -6.78 -26.64
CA LYS A 208 9.44 -7.54 -27.18
C LYS A 208 10.21 -8.26 -26.08
N VAL A 209 10.21 -7.72 -24.86
CA VAL A 209 10.89 -8.27 -23.69
C VAL A 209 9.98 -9.23 -22.93
N PHE A 210 8.73 -8.82 -22.71
CA PHE A 210 7.70 -9.60 -22.02
C PHE A 210 6.64 -10.05 -23.03
N THR A 211 6.98 -11.06 -23.82
CA THR A 211 6.21 -11.45 -25.03
C THR A 211 4.77 -11.88 -24.75
N GLU A 212 4.50 -12.39 -23.56
CA GLU A 212 3.18 -12.90 -23.18
C GLU A 212 2.33 -11.87 -22.41
N VAL A 213 2.90 -10.71 -22.01
CA VAL A 213 2.23 -9.76 -21.10
C VAL A 213 0.93 -9.22 -21.67
N ALA A 214 0.84 -9.05 -22.99
CA ALA A 214 -0.36 -8.57 -23.68
C ALA A 214 -1.56 -9.54 -23.59
N ARG A 215 -1.30 -10.81 -23.25
CA ARG A 215 -2.33 -11.84 -23.02
C ARG A 215 -2.91 -11.78 -21.61
N SER A 216 -2.23 -11.10 -20.69
CA SER A 216 -2.73 -10.91 -19.33
C SER A 216 -4.01 -10.06 -19.31
N ARG A 217 -4.82 -10.28 -18.29
CA ARG A 217 -6.10 -9.64 -18.02
C ARG A 217 -6.09 -9.25 -16.53
N PRO A 218 -5.44 -8.13 -16.18
CA PRO A 218 -5.45 -7.66 -14.80
C PRO A 218 -6.85 -7.23 -14.37
N VAL A 219 -7.13 -7.41 -13.10
CA VAL A 219 -8.21 -6.72 -12.41
C VAL A 219 -7.68 -5.32 -12.05
N VAL A 220 -8.24 -4.28 -12.67
CA VAL A 220 -7.87 -2.89 -12.40
C VAL A 220 -8.82 -2.30 -11.38
N VAL A 221 -8.26 -1.80 -10.28
CA VAL A 221 -9.03 -1.29 -9.14
C VAL A 221 -8.63 0.15 -8.86
N ASP A 222 -9.61 1.04 -8.78
CA ASP A 222 -9.42 2.39 -8.25
C ASP A 222 -9.91 2.41 -6.81
N GLN A 223 -8.99 2.62 -5.87
CA GLN A 223 -9.23 2.72 -4.44
C GLN A 223 -9.32 4.18 -4.03
N GLU A 224 -10.47 4.57 -3.48
CA GLU A 224 -10.77 5.92 -3.01
C GLU A 224 -10.35 6.13 -1.55
N ASP A 225 -10.53 7.34 -1.01
CA ASP A 225 -10.20 7.62 0.39
C ASP A 225 -11.10 6.86 1.37
N GLY A 226 -10.48 6.41 2.48
CA GLY A 226 -11.10 5.56 3.49
C GLY A 226 -11.34 4.11 3.08
N GLU A 227 -11.24 3.78 1.79
CA GLU A 227 -11.41 2.40 1.33
C GLU A 227 -10.22 1.52 1.72
N THR A 228 -10.52 0.28 2.08
CA THR A 228 -9.51 -0.76 2.36
C THR A 228 -9.60 -1.86 1.32
N LEU A 229 -8.48 -2.13 0.66
CA LEU A 229 -8.34 -3.20 -0.33
C LEU A 229 -7.67 -4.40 0.36
N PHE A 230 -8.31 -5.57 0.31
CA PHE A 230 -7.72 -6.87 0.64
C PHE A 230 -7.34 -7.59 -0.65
N VAL A 231 -6.11 -8.12 -0.72
CA VAL A 231 -5.50 -8.78 -1.89
C VAL A 231 -4.64 -9.97 -1.52
#